data_AF-A0A2K1JI42-F1
#
_entry.id   AF-A0A2K1JI42-F1
#
_cell.length_a   1.000
_cell.length_b   1.000
_cell.length_c   1.000
_cell.angle_alpha   90.00
_cell.angle_beta   90.00
_cell.angle_gamma   90.00
#
_symmetry.space_group_name_H-M   'P 1'
#
loop_
_entity.id
_entity.type
_entity.pdbx_description
1 polymer ?
#
loop_
_entity_poly.entity_id
_entity_poly.type
_entity_poly.pdbx_seq_one_letter_code
_entity_poly.pdbx_strand_id
1 'polypeptide(L)' 'MEKGAAEKYFEFAVRANSLDCKLLCEYASFSWKTRKDADKAEELYKQALEAAPDDPHIVARFTAKMM' A
#
# COMPACT_ATOMS: atom_id res chain seq x y z
N MET A 1 5.71 -14.83 13.61
CA MET A 1 5.34 -14.73 12.19
C MET A 1 6.07 -13.53 11.61
N GLU A 2 6.92 -13.78 10.63
CA GLU A 2 8.01 -12.90 10.19
C GLU A 2 7.49 -11.66 9.48
N LYS A 3 7.54 -10.50 10.15
CA LYS A 3 7.14 -9.20 9.57
C LYS A 3 7.89 -8.90 8.25
N GLY A 4 9.12 -9.39 8.11
CA GLY A 4 9.92 -9.23 6.89
C GLY A 4 9.49 -10.12 5.72
N ALA A 5 8.73 -11.19 5.94
CA ALA A 5 8.27 -12.05 4.84
C ALA A 5 7.18 -11.35 4.01
N ALA A 6 6.25 -10.65 4.67
CA ALA A 6 5.24 -9.85 4.01
C ALA A 6 5.87 -8.70 3.21
N GLU A 7 6.80 -7.94 3.81
CA GLU A 7 7.51 -6.85 3.14
C GLU A 7 8.23 -7.34 1.86
N LYS A 8 8.94 -8.48 1.92
CA LYS A 8 9.58 -9.08 0.74
C LYS A 8 8.58 -9.55 -0.32
N TYR A 9 7.44 -10.10 0.09
CA TYR A 9 6.40 -10.54 -0.82
C TYR A 9 5.80 -9.35 -1.58
N PHE A 10 5.52 -8.26 -0.87
CA PHE A 10 5.02 -7.02 -1.48
C PHE A 10 6.08 -6.38 -2.38
N GLU A 11 7.34 -6.31 -1.97
CA GLU A 11 8.42 -5.78 -2.81
C GLU A 11 8.60 -6.60 -4.10
N PHE A 12 8.54 -7.93 -4.02
CA PHE A 12 8.59 -8.80 -5.20
C PHE A 12 7.39 -8.57 -6.12
N ALA A 13 6.19 -8.44 -5.55
CA ALA A 13 4.97 -8.24 -6.32
C ALA A 13 4.89 -6.83 -6.95
N VAL A 14 5.39 -5.79 -6.29
CA VAL A 14 5.57 -4.44 -6.89
C VAL A 14 6.60 -4.50 -8.02
N ARG A 15 7.66 -5.30 -7.87
CA ARG A 15 8.69 -5.45 -8.90
C ARG A 15 8.22 -6.29 -10.09
N ALA A 16 7.33 -7.25 -9.86
CA ALA A 16 6.74 -8.10 -10.88
C ALA A 16 5.56 -7.44 -11.60
N ASN A 17 4.78 -6.62 -10.90
CA ASN A 17 3.66 -5.87 -11.46
C ASN A 17 3.57 -4.48 -10.80
N SER A 18 4.33 -3.53 -11.34
CA SER A 18 4.56 -2.21 -10.74
C SER A 18 3.36 -1.26 -10.74
N LEU A 19 2.19 -1.72 -11.19
CA LEU A 19 0.97 -0.94 -11.36
C LEU A 19 -0.24 -1.52 -10.64
N ASP A 20 -0.07 -2.61 -9.86
CA ASP A 20 -1.19 -3.22 -9.14
C ASP A 20 -1.53 -2.38 -7.90
N CYS A 21 -2.38 -1.39 -8.11
CA CYS A 21 -2.83 -0.43 -7.11
C CYS A 21 -3.38 -1.14 -5.84
N LYS A 22 -4.08 -2.27 -6.02
CA LYS A 22 -4.57 -3.14 -4.94
C LYS A 22 -3.46 -3.65 -4.04
N LEU A 23 -2.34 -4.06 -4.62
CA LEU A 23 -1.21 -4.62 -3.88
C LEU A 23 -0.56 -3.56 -3.00
N LEU A 24 -0.36 -2.35 -3.54
CA LEU A 24 0.15 -1.20 -2.78
C LEU A 24 -0.81 -0.81 -1.64
N CYS A 25 -2.12 -0.84 -1.89
CA CYS A 25 -3.17 -0.61 -0.89
C CYS A 25 -3.13 -1.61 0.28
N GLU A 26 -2.99 -2.90 -0.03
CA GLU A 26 -2.86 -3.97 0.97
C GLU A 26 -1.54 -3.84 1.74
N TYR A 27 -0.45 -3.49 1.07
CA TYR A 27 0.84 -3.29 1.72
C TYR A 27 0.84 -2.08 2.67
N ALA A 28 0.26 -0.96 2.25
CA ALA A 28 0.08 0.23 3.08
C ALA A 28 -0.75 -0.08 4.32
N SER A 29 -1.85 -0.81 4.16
CA SER A 29 -2.71 -1.24 5.27
C SER A 29 -1.99 -2.19 6.23
N PHE A 30 -1.17 -3.11 5.69
CA PHE A 30 -0.38 -4.03 6.49
C PHE A 30 0.72 -3.29 7.28
N SER A 31 1.45 -2.37 6.64
CA SER A 31 2.47 -1.54 7.30
C SER A 31 1.86 -0.70 8.42
N TRP A 32 0.70 -0.07 8.16
CA TRP A 32 -0.02 0.68 9.19
C TRP A 32 -0.43 -0.20 10.37
N LYS A 33 -1.05 -1.37 10.12
CA LYS A 33 -1.52 -2.28 11.18
C LYS A 33 -0.36 -2.90 11.97
N THR A 34 0.75 -3.20 11.32
CA THR A 34 1.84 -4.00 11.88
C THR A 34 2.89 -3.18 12.62
N ARG A 35 3.16 -1.97 12.12
CA ARG A 35 4.21 -1.09 12.65
C ARG A 35 3.70 0.26 13.15
N LYS A 36 2.43 0.62 12.88
CA LYS A 36 1.92 2.00 13.02
C LYS A 36 2.81 3.02 12.27
N ASP A 37 3.53 2.55 11.26
CA ASP A 37 4.34 3.38 10.37
C ASP A 37 3.39 4.11 9.43
N ALA A 38 3.02 5.32 9.84
CA ALA A 38 2.13 6.19 9.09
C ALA A 38 2.81 6.68 7.81
N ASP A 39 4.06 7.13 7.92
CA ASP A 39 4.85 7.65 6.82
C ASP A 39 5.00 6.63 5.69
N LYS A 40 5.37 5.39 6.02
CA LYS A 40 5.57 4.34 5.03
C LYS A 40 4.25 3.91 4.37
N ALA A 41 3.15 3.89 5.11
CA ALA A 41 1.84 3.62 4.55
C ALA A 41 1.39 4.75 3.61
N GLU A 42 1.65 6.01 3.96
CA GLU A 42 1.30 7.17 3.15
C GLU A 42 2.08 7.20 1.82
N GLU A 43 3.38 6.89 1.85
CA GLU A 43 4.21 6.78 0.65
C GLU A 43 3.70 5.69 -0.31
N LEU A 44 3.31 4.54 0.24
CA LEU A 44 2.71 3.44 -0.53
C LEU A 44 1.35 3.83 -1.13
N TYR A 45 0.50 4.55 -0.39
CA TYR A 45 -0.76 5.06 -0.93
C TYR A 45 -0.55 6.09 -2.05
N LYS A 46 0.46 6.97 -1.93
CA LYS A 46 0.83 7.91 -2.99
C LYS A 46 1.26 7.18 -4.25
N GLN A 47 2.14 6.18 -4.14
CA GLN A 47 2.51 5.35 -5.29
C GLN A 47 1.30 4.65 -5.92
N ALA A 48 0.35 4.21 -5.10
CA ALA A 48 -0.87 3.56 -5.57
C ALA A 48 -1.80 4.53 -6.32
N LEU A 49 -1.89 5.78 -5.86
CA LEU A 49 -2.58 6.87 -6.54
C LEU A 49 -1.88 7.29 -7.84
N GLU A 50 -0.55 7.30 -7.88
CA GLU A 50 0.20 7.60 -9.12
C GLU A 50 0.03 6.49 -10.16
N ALA A 51 -0.04 5.23 -9.72
CA ALA A 51 -0.29 4.08 -10.59
C ALA A 51 -1.73 4.02 -11.13
N ALA A 52 -2.72 4.35 -10.29
CA ALA A 52 -4.13 4.33 -10.65
C ALA A 52 -4.91 5.43 -9.92
N PRO A 53 -4.83 6.69 -10.40
CA PRO A 53 -5.47 7.83 -9.73
C PRO A 53 -7.00 7.77 -9.80
N ASP A 54 -7.54 7.02 -10.77
CA ASP A 54 -8.97 6.86 -11.01
C ASP A 54 -9.56 5.65 -10.27
N ASP A 55 -8.73 4.84 -9.57
CA ASP A 55 -9.24 3.65 -8.90
C ASP A 55 -10.00 4.05 -7.60
N PRO A 56 -11.32 3.84 -7.54
CA PRO A 56 -12.13 4.29 -6.42
C PRO A 56 -11.81 3.53 -5.12
N HIS A 57 -11.20 2.33 -5.19
CA HIS A 57 -10.78 1.62 -3.98
C HIS A 57 -9.55 2.29 -3.33
N ILE A 58 -8.62 2.80 -4.14
CA ILE A 58 -7.45 3.54 -3.65
C ILE A 58 -7.90 4.82 -2.97
N VAL A 59 -8.72 5.61 -3.67
CA VAL A 59 -9.23 6.89 -3.17
C VAL A 59 -10.06 6.67 -1.90
N ALA A 60 -10.97 5.69 -1.89
CA ALA A 60 -11.78 5.38 -0.71
C ALA A 60 -10.91 4.96 0.49
N ARG A 61 -9.87 4.17 0.27
CA ARG A 61 -9.04 3.64 1.37
C ARG A 61 -8.03 4.65 1.89
N PHE A 62 -7.54 5.55 1.04
CA PHE A 62 -6.72 6.69 1.40
C PHE A 62 -7.55 7.77 2.14
N THR A 63 -8.72 8.12 1.62
CA THR A 63 -9.61 9.14 2.23
C THR A 63 -10.25 8.66 3.54
N ALA A 64 -10.68 7.41 3.64
CA ALA A 64 -11.17 6.82 4.89
C ALA A 64 -10.10 6.76 5.99
N LYS A 65 -8.83 7.04 5.66
CA LYS A 65 -7.72 7.08 6.61
C LYS A 65 -7.35 8.51 7.04
N MET A 66 -7.65 9.52 6.22
CA MET A 66 -7.41 10.93 6.52
C MET A 66 -8.59 11.62 7.25
N MET A 67 -9.71 10.93 7.46
CA MET A 67 -10.79 11.35 8.39
C MET A 67 -10.60 10.71 9.76
#